data_AF-A0A2D8AL18-F1
#
_entry.id   AF-A0A2D8AL18-F1
#
_cell.length_a   1.000
_cell.length_b   1.000
_cell.length_c   1.000
_cell.angle_alpha   90.00
_cell.angle_beta   90.00
_cell.angle_gamma   90.00
#
_symmetry.space_group_name_H-M   'P 1'
#
loop_
_entity.id
_entity.type
_entity.pdbx_description
1 polymer ?
#
loop_
_entity_poly.entity_id
_entity_poly.type
_entity_poly.pdbx_seq_one_letter_code
_entity_poly.pdbx_strand_id
1 'polypeptide(L)'
;LVQVESEISDEALKQLCEGVVLKDGRTRPALATRIEAPDLWPRVPPIRVRLTVPTSWLSLTLQEGRNRQIRRMTAAVGYPTLRLVRVQIANWRLADLQPGQWISTTAPD
;
A
#
# COMPACT_ATOMS: atom_id res chain seq x y z
N LEU A 1 2.96 -2.12 -1.62
CA LEU A 1 3.23 -0.80 -2.21
C LEU A 1 1.92 -0.04 -2.36
N VAL A 2 1.91 1.22 -1.95
CA VAL A 2 0.71 2.07 -1.95
C VAL A 2 1.07 3.41 -2.55
N GLN A 3 0.26 3.89 -3.50
CA GLN A 3 0.29 5.26 -3.99
C GLN A 3 -0.85 6.03 -3.34
N VAL A 4 -0.56 7.19 -2.78
CA VAL A 4 -1.52 8.08 -2.12
C VAL A 4 -1.54 9.45 -2.77
N GLU A 5 -2.65 10.18 -2.60
CA GLU A 5 -2.70 11.62 -2.89
C GLU A 5 -1.80 12.39 -1.94
N SER A 6 -1.27 13.52 -2.40
CA SER A 6 -0.40 14.45 -1.67
C SER A 6 0.97 13.88 -1.29
N GLU A 7 1.82 14.75 -0.75
CA GLU A 7 3.09 14.36 -0.14
C GLU A 7 2.87 13.86 1.29
N ILE A 8 3.05 12.56 1.51
CA ILE A 8 2.78 11.95 2.83
C ILE A 8 3.80 12.47 3.86
N SER A 9 3.32 13.03 4.98
CA SER A 9 4.18 13.56 6.04
C SER A 9 4.79 12.46 6.92
N ASP A 10 5.89 12.79 7.60
CA ASP A 10 6.56 11.88 8.55
C ASP A 10 5.66 11.55 9.75
N GLU A 11 4.84 12.51 10.19
CA GLU A 11 3.85 12.29 11.24
C GLU A 11 2.78 11.27 10.83
N ALA A 12 2.31 11.33 9.57
CA ALA A 12 1.35 10.35 9.07
C ALA A 12 1.96 8.95 8.95
N LEU A 13 3.24 8.85 8.55
CA LEU A 13 3.97 7.58 8.56
C LEU A 13 4.07 7.01 9.98
N LYS A 14 4.41 7.87 10.95
CA LYS A 14 4.45 7.49 12.37
C LYS A 14 3.11 6.98 12.87
N GLN A 15 2.01 7.67 12.57
CA GLN A 15 0.65 7.23 12.93
C GLN A 15 0.30 5.87 12.32
N LEU A 16 0.67 5.63 11.05
CA LEU A 16 0.48 4.33 10.41
C LEU A 16 1.29 3.23 11.12
N CYS A 17 2.52 3.53 11.55
CA CYS A 17 3.37 2.59 12.27
C CYS A 17 2.82 2.25 13.67
N GLU A 18 2.34 3.24 14.42
CA GLU A 18 1.77 3.07 15.77
C GLU A 18 0.36 2.45 15.77
N GLY A 19 -0.26 2.39 14.59
CA GLY A 19 -1.63 1.93 14.38
C GLY A 19 -2.65 3.05 14.54
N VAL A 20 -3.68 2.99 13.71
CA VAL A 20 -4.73 4.01 13.62
C VAL A 20 -6.08 3.46 14.06
N VAL A 21 -6.94 4.32 14.61
CA VAL A 21 -8.30 3.92 14.98
C VAL A 21 -9.20 3.94 13.76
N LEU A 22 -9.76 2.77 13.42
CA LEU A 22 -10.77 2.63 12.37
C LEU A 22 -12.13 2.29 12.99
N LYS A 23 -13.20 2.29 12.17
CA LYS A 23 -14.57 1.99 12.63
C LYS A 23 -14.72 0.64 13.33
N ASP A 24 -13.92 -0.34 12.93
CA ASP A 24 -13.88 -1.70 13.45
C ASP A 24 -12.83 -1.89 14.56
N GLY A 25 -12.26 -0.80 15.11
CA GLY A 25 -11.24 -0.80 16.16
C GLY A 25 -9.84 -0.37 15.70
N ARG A 26 -8.90 -0.24 16.65
CA ARG A 26 -7.49 0.13 16.38
C ARG A 26 -6.79 -0.93 15.55
N THR A 27 -5.97 -0.53 14.58
CA THR A 27 -5.12 -1.46 13.83
C THR A 27 -3.93 -1.92 14.67
N ARG A 28 -3.38 -3.09 14.35
CA ARG A 28 -2.06 -3.47 14.85
C ARG A 28 -0.98 -2.51 14.32
N PRO A 29 0.17 -2.42 15.00
CA PRO A 29 1.34 -1.74 14.45
C PRO A 29 1.69 -2.26 13.06
N ALA A 30 2.20 -1.38 12.21
CA ALA A 30 2.61 -1.68 10.86
C ALA A 30 4.01 -1.12 10.58
N LEU A 31 4.61 -1.52 9.47
CA LEU A 31 5.80 -0.84 8.95
C LEU A 31 5.38 0.03 7.78
N ALA A 32 5.57 1.34 7.89
CA ALA A 32 5.28 2.32 6.85
C ALA A 32 6.55 3.11 6.52
N THR A 33 6.92 3.18 5.24
CA THR A 33 8.12 3.90 4.80
C THR A 33 7.86 4.57 3.47
N ARG A 34 8.19 5.86 3.35
CA ARG A 34 8.16 6.57 2.07
C ARG A 34 9.19 5.94 1.13
N ILE A 35 8.82 5.74 -0.13
CA ILE A 35 9.71 5.21 -1.16
C ILE A 35 9.60 6.06 -2.42
N GLU A 36 10.58 5.96 -3.30
CA GLU A 36 10.46 6.46 -4.66
C GLU A 36 9.37 5.70 -5.44
N ALA A 37 8.92 6.29 -6.55
CA ALA A 37 7.96 5.64 -7.42
C ALA A 37 8.58 4.31 -7.95
N PRO A 38 7.99 3.15 -7.62
CA PRO A 38 8.51 1.87 -8.06
C PRO A 38 8.28 1.69 -9.56
N ASP A 39 9.19 0.98 -10.22
CA ASP A 39 8.96 0.52 -11.59
C ASP A 39 7.89 -0.59 -11.57
N LEU A 40 6.67 -0.21 -11.97
CA LEU A 40 5.51 -1.09 -12.01
C LEU A 40 4.84 -0.93 -13.37
N TRP A 41 4.28 -2.02 -13.88
CA TRP A 41 3.45 -2.02 -15.08
C TRP A 41 2.38 -0.90 -15.05
N PRO A 42 1.98 -0.37 -16.22
CA PRO A 42 0.93 0.63 -16.29
C PRO A 42 -0.41 0.06 -15.82
N ARG A 43 -1.24 0.89 -15.17
CA ARG A 43 -2.58 0.48 -14.76
C ARG A 43 -3.59 0.81 -15.85
N VAL A 44 -4.45 -0.15 -16.20
CA VAL A 44 -5.58 0.02 -17.12
C VAL A 44 -6.89 -0.36 -16.42
N PRO A 45 -7.89 0.54 -16.33
CA PRO A 45 -7.82 1.97 -16.65
C PRO A 45 -6.88 2.72 -15.69
N PRO A 46 -6.35 3.90 -16.09
CA PRO A 46 -5.45 4.68 -15.26
C PRO A 46 -6.12 5.10 -13.95
N ILE A 47 -5.30 5.43 -12.95
CA ILE A 47 -5.80 6.06 -11.72
C ILE A 47 -6.39 7.44 -12.05
N ARG A 48 -7.40 7.86 -11.28
CA ARG A 48 -7.86 9.25 -11.32
C ARG A 48 -6.78 10.11 -10.68
N VAL A 49 -6.15 10.95 -11.49
CA VAL A 49 -5.14 11.92 -11.06
C VAL A 49 -5.69 13.32 -11.23
N ARG A 50 -5.38 14.18 -10.27
CA ARG A 50 -5.54 15.63 -10.40
C ARG A 50 -4.17 16.19 -10.72
N LEU A 51 -4.00 16.82 -11.89
CA LEU A 51 -2.69 17.32 -12.34
C LEU A 51 -2.03 18.30 -11.34
N THR A 52 -2.83 18.98 -10.53
CA THR A 52 -2.37 19.95 -9.53
C THR A 52 -2.06 19.35 -8.16
N VAL A 53 -2.34 18.06 -7.94
CA VAL A 53 -2.12 17.40 -6.64
C VAL A 53 -0.98 16.39 -6.78
N PRO A 54 0.12 16.54 -6.02
CA PRO A 54 1.22 15.59 -6.07
C PRO A 54 0.76 14.21 -5.55
N THR A 55 1.58 13.19 -5.77
CA THR A 55 1.33 11.85 -5.21
C THR A 55 2.59 11.32 -4.57
N SER A 56 2.43 10.49 -3.54
CA SER A 56 3.54 9.80 -2.87
C SER A 56 3.38 8.29 -2.93
N TRP A 57 4.52 7.61 -2.85
CA TRP A 57 4.57 6.16 -2.68
C TRP A 57 5.07 5.79 -1.30
N LEU A 58 4.49 4.72 -0.75
CA LEU A 58 4.97 4.09 0.46
C LEU A 58 4.99 2.56 0.35
N SER A 59 5.98 1.96 1.00
CA SER A 59 5.90 0.57 1.40
C SER A 59 5.08 0.48 2.68
N LEU A 60 4.19 -0.51 2.74
CA LEU A 60 3.33 -0.72 3.90
C LEU A 60 3.18 -2.23 4.13
N THR A 61 3.64 -2.70 5.29
CA THR A 61 3.63 -4.10 5.71
C THR A 61 2.71 -4.27 6.91
N LEU A 62 1.71 -5.15 6.78
CA LEU A 62 0.70 -5.44 7.80
C LEU A 62 0.81 -6.89 8.25
N GLN A 63 0.45 -7.14 9.51
CA GLN A 63 0.30 -8.48 10.12
C GLN A 63 -1.17 -8.85 10.34
N GLU A 64 -2.09 -8.16 9.67
CA GLU A 64 -3.53 -8.40 9.71
C GLU A 64 -4.16 -8.05 8.35
N GLY A 65 -5.39 -8.52 8.11
CA GLY A 65 -6.05 -8.46 6.81
C GLY A 65 -7.52 -8.04 6.87
N ARG A 66 -7.83 -6.91 7.51
CA ARG A 66 -9.23 -6.42 7.62
C ARG A 66 -9.73 -5.86 6.29
N ASN A 67 -11.05 -5.79 6.12
CA ASN A 67 -11.66 -5.32 4.86
C ASN A 67 -11.12 -3.94 4.46
N ARG A 68 -10.51 -3.83 3.27
CA ARG A 68 -9.95 -2.59 2.71
C ARG A 68 -9.01 -1.85 3.66
N GLN A 69 -8.35 -2.56 4.58
CA GLN A 69 -7.64 -1.96 5.71
C GLN A 69 -6.65 -0.87 5.29
N ILE A 70 -5.74 -1.16 4.36
CA ILE A 70 -4.75 -0.18 3.89
C ILE A 70 -5.42 1.11 3.40
N ARG A 71 -6.47 1.00 2.58
CA ARG A 71 -7.18 2.16 2.04
C ARG A 71 -7.84 3.00 3.13
N ARG A 72 -8.34 2.34 4.18
CA ARG A 72 -8.95 3.02 5.33
C ARG A 72 -7.89 3.66 6.23
N MET A 73 -6.76 2.99 6.44
CA MET A 73 -5.64 3.51 7.20
C MET A 73 -5.08 4.78 6.56
N THR A 74 -4.73 4.76 5.27
CA THR A 74 -4.14 5.94 4.63
C THR A 74 -5.13 7.10 4.58
N ALA A 75 -6.42 6.83 4.34
CA ALA A 75 -7.46 7.86 4.40
C ALA A 75 -7.64 8.45 5.81
N ALA A 76 -7.54 7.63 6.87
CA ALA A 76 -7.66 8.09 8.24
C ALA A 76 -6.55 9.06 8.67
N VAL A 77 -5.35 8.93 8.07
CA VAL A 77 -4.23 9.87 8.27
C VAL A 77 -4.20 11.01 7.25
N GLY A 78 -5.24 11.15 6.40
CA GLY A 78 -5.39 12.26 5.47
C GLY A 78 -4.84 12.04 4.05
N TYR A 79 -4.39 10.83 3.70
CA TYR A 79 -3.76 10.52 2.41
C TYR A 79 -4.50 9.38 1.68
N PRO A 80 -5.61 9.65 0.97
CA PRO A 80 -6.39 8.61 0.28
C PRO A 80 -5.56 7.78 -0.70
N THR A 81 -5.76 6.46 -0.70
CA THR A 81 -5.06 5.54 -1.62
C THR A 81 -5.58 5.64 -3.06
N LEU A 82 -4.69 5.94 -4.00
CA LEU A 82 -4.92 5.90 -5.46
C LEU A 82 -4.67 4.52 -6.06
N ARG A 83 -3.51 3.92 -5.74
CA ARG A 83 -3.06 2.61 -6.25
C ARG A 83 -2.59 1.74 -5.09
N LEU A 84 -2.93 0.46 -5.12
CA LEU A 84 -2.49 -0.52 -4.14
C LEU A 84 -1.99 -1.75 -4.89
N VAL A 85 -0.73 -2.11 -4.68
CA VAL A 85 -0.10 -3.30 -5.25
C VAL A 85 0.49 -4.13 -4.13
N ARG A 86 0.01 -5.37 -4.01
CA ARG A 86 0.53 -6.34 -3.05
C ARG A 86 1.64 -7.12 -3.73
N VAL A 87 2.86 -6.91 -3.24
CA VAL A 87 4.08 -7.50 -3.83
C VAL A 87 4.61 -8.70 -3.03
N GLN A 88 4.13 -8.90 -1.80
CA GLN A 88 4.54 -10.02 -0.96
C GLN A 88 3.40 -10.48 -0.05
N ILE A 89 3.33 -11.79 0.20
CA ILE A 89 2.49 -12.44 1.22
C ILE A 89 3.34 -13.53 1.88
N ALA A 90 3.65 -13.38 3.18
CA ALA A 90 4.59 -14.27 3.86
C ALA A 90 5.88 -14.45 3.04
N ASN A 91 6.25 -15.68 2.68
CA ASN A 91 7.45 -16.01 1.91
C ASN A 91 7.27 -15.86 0.38
N TRP A 92 6.05 -15.55 -0.08
CA TRP A 92 5.74 -15.39 -1.51
C TRP A 92 5.95 -13.96 -1.96
N ARG A 93 6.83 -13.76 -2.94
CA ARG A 93 7.05 -12.46 -3.62
C ARG A 93 6.51 -12.49 -5.04
N LEU A 94 6.05 -11.34 -5.51
CA LEU A 94 5.59 -11.19 -6.90
C LEU A 94 6.74 -11.33 -7.90
N ALA A 95 7.96 -10.90 -7.52
CA ALA A 95 9.14 -10.90 -8.38
C ALA A 95 8.83 -10.28 -9.76
N ASP A 96 9.15 -10.98 -10.85
CA ASP A 96 9.01 -10.49 -12.22
C ASP A 96 7.63 -10.78 -12.86
N LEU A 97 6.71 -11.35 -12.08
CA LEU A 97 5.40 -11.77 -12.59
C LEU A 97 4.54 -10.56 -12.97
N GLN A 98 4.17 -10.49 -14.25
CA GLN A 98 3.32 -9.43 -14.79
C GLN A 98 1.83 -9.67 -14.47
N PRO A 99 0.98 -8.63 -14.53
CA PRO A 99 -0.46 -8.78 -14.35
C PRO A 99 -1.06 -9.86 -15.25
N GLY A 100 -1.87 -10.73 -14.66
CA GLY A 100 -2.53 -11.82 -15.37
C GLY A 100 -1.65 -13.05 -15.61
N GLN A 101 -0.34 -12.97 -15.34
CA GLN A 101 0.53 -14.14 -15.36
C GLN A 101 0.42 -14.94 -14.06
N TRP A 102 0.81 -16.20 -14.14
CA TRP A 102 0.92 -17.11 -13.01
C TRP A 102 2.06 -18.11 -13.25
N ILE A 103 2.59 -18.68 -12.17
CA ILE A 103 3.61 -19.73 -12.18
C ILE A 103 3.17 -20.81 -11.18
N SER A 104 3.30 -22.08 -11.55
CA SER A 104 3.19 -23.20 -10.61
C SER A 104 4.55 -23.49 -9.99
N THR A 105 4.59 -23.56 -8.66
CA THR A 105 5.78 -23.90 -7.89
C THR A 105 5.37 -24.63 -6.61
N THR A 106 6.33 -25.30 -5.97
CA THR A 106 6.15 -25.85 -4.62
C THR A 106 6.06 -24.72 -3.60
N ALA A 107 5.38 -25.00 -2.47
CA ALA A 107 5.36 -24.06 -1.36
C ALA A 107 6.80 -23.83 -0.85
N PRO A 108 7.18 -22.58 -0.53
CA PRO A 108 8.41 -22.31 0.16
C PRO A 108 8.35 -22.94 1.55
N ASP A 109 9.51 -23.40 2.03
CA ASP A 109 9.68 -23.91 3.39
C ASP A 109 9.34 -22.84 4.46
#